data_AF-A0A1J4K1Y3-F1
#
_entry.id   AF-A0A1J4K1Y3-F1
#
_cell.length_a   1.000
_cell.length_b   1.000
_cell.length_c   1.000
_cell.angle_alpha   90.00
_cell.angle_beta   90.00
_cell.angle_gamma   90.00
#
_symmetry.space_group_name_H-M   'P 1'
#
loop_
_entity.id
_entity.type
_entity.pdbx_description
1 polymer ?
#
loop_
_entity_poly.entity_id
_entity_poly.type
_entity_poly.pdbx_seq_one_letter_code
_entity_poly.pdbx_strand_id
1 'polypeptide(L)'
;METINTKRTKYITPELSPNTRLRTRSCLATVEDKDFALKVAETKANEDLDEIKTINSLMVAAEARTIRDQQLIENVEIKKREIEEKKRWDERLETNRLTALNLYDERERTLREQRIKGRRIIETQIEEHKINAILEAERKDRELKALMAQNAAIAEEERRILMEKKKRQQDFLHDCLQANEAQKRRRLEAREREKEEAQMVIEVAAQKALAEEALEAERAAQKALKEREIDSIRKKQQRAIDTKAMRDETMAIKVQKEKDQLAREREERDKKKIEDMKVIVAKERKEMIEIHKEMVEEQKRKDMEIHRQMMERNRIARQKAREEYQRKLAIDAEYRSELKDDMEARWEATRINPLKKIEEARVAREANEEYLAKIERLREEKLNKLRAKGVPDKYLVDIQALKWEIK
;
A
#
# COMPACT_ATOMS: atom_id res chain seq x y z
N MET A 1 92.17 -79.98 -9.61
CA MET A 1 91.91 -78.88 -8.65
C MET A 1 91.59 -77.64 -9.45
N GLU A 2 90.31 -77.35 -9.68
CA GLU A 2 89.89 -76.06 -10.25
C GLU A 2 88.66 -75.57 -9.48
N THR A 3 88.80 -74.37 -8.92
CA THR A 3 87.83 -73.70 -8.06
C THR A 3 86.91 -72.82 -8.91
N ILE A 4 85.60 -73.03 -8.77
CA ILE A 4 84.55 -72.29 -9.47
C ILE A 4 84.33 -70.95 -8.76
N ASN A 5 84.59 -69.86 -9.47
CA ASN A 5 84.32 -68.48 -9.06
C ASN A 5 82.80 -68.19 -9.08
N THR A 6 82.24 -67.86 -7.91
CA THR A 6 80.85 -67.45 -7.73
C THR A 6 80.59 -66.03 -8.23
N LYS A 7 79.89 -65.88 -9.35
CA LYS A 7 79.22 -64.61 -9.73
C LYS A 7 77.82 -64.56 -9.11
N ARG A 8 77.69 -63.95 -7.93
CA ARG A 8 76.40 -63.61 -7.29
C ARG A 8 76.38 -62.14 -6.90
N THR A 9 76.18 -61.25 -7.86
CA THR A 9 75.86 -59.84 -7.61
C THR A 9 75.16 -59.25 -8.83
N LYS A 10 73.84 -59.43 -8.91
CA LYS A 10 72.87 -58.60 -9.67
C LYS A 10 71.46 -59.15 -9.45
N TYR A 11 71.01 -59.14 -8.20
CA TYR A 11 69.58 -59.11 -7.90
C TYR A 11 69.29 -57.74 -7.28
N ILE A 12 69.46 -56.71 -8.11
CA ILE A 12 68.80 -55.43 -7.85
C ILE A 12 67.36 -55.69 -8.28
N THR A 13 66.44 -55.46 -7.34
CA THR A 13 64.99 -55.46 -7.55
C THR A 13 64.66 -54.78 -8.89
N PRO A 14 63.75 -55.31 -9.72
CA PRO A 14 63.33 -54.60 -10.91
C PRO A 14 62.63 -53.32 -10.44
N GLU A 15 63.35 -52.21 -10.40
CA GLU A 15 62.74 -50.90 -10.25
C GLU A 15 61.75 -50.77 -11.41
N LEU A 16 60.45 -50.87 -11.11
CA LEU A 16 59.42 -50.65 -12.11
C LEU A 16 59.72 -49.31 -12.77
N SER A 17 59.99 -49.35 -14.08
CA SER A 17 60.22 -48.17 -14.90
C SER A 17 59.18 -47.07 -14.57
N PRO A 18 59.58 -45.79 -14.53
CA PRO A 18 58.65 -44.69 -14.31
C PRO A 18 57.41 -44.77 -15.21
N ASN A 19 57.58 -45.27 -16.45
CA ASN A 19 56.51 -45.50 -17.41
C ASN A 19 55.54 -46.63 -16.99
N THR A 20 56.03 -47.73 -16.38
CA THR A 20 55.13 -48.76 -15.85
C THR A 20 54.37 -48.29 -14.61
N ARG A 21 54.97 -47.45 -13.75
CA ARG A 21 54.26 -46.83 -12.61
C ARG A 21 53.20 -45.81 -13.04
N LEU A 22 53.50 -45.01 -14.06
CA LEU A 22 52.53 -44.09 -14.66
C LEU A 22 51.36 -44.84 -15.31
N ARG A 23 51.65 -45.94 -16.01
CA ARG A 23 50.64 -46.77 -16.66
C ARG A 23 49.78 -47.56 -15.66
N THR A 24 50.35 -48.04 -14.55
CA THR A 24 49.55 -48.66 -13.48
C THR A 24 48.71 -47.62 -12.75
N ARG A 25 49.23 -46.42 -12.47
CA ARG A 25 48.41 -45.32 -11.92
C ARG A 25 47.29 -44.91 -12.87
N SER A 26 47.54 -44.80 -14.18
CA SER A 26 46.49 -44.45 -15.14
C SER A 26 45.45 -45.56 -15.24
N CYS A 27 45.88 -46.84 -15.27
CA CYS A 27 44.94 -47.97 -15.27
C CYS A 27 44.10 -48.01 -13.98
N LEU A 28 44.71 -47.82 -12.81
CA LEU A 28 43.98 -47.76 -11.54
C LEU A 28 42.99 -46.59 -11.52
N ALA A 29 43.39 -45.40 -11.94
CA ALA A 29 42.48 -44.26 -12.07
C ALA A 29 41.30 -44.60 -13.01
N THR A 30 41.55 -45.23 -14.15
CA THR A 30 40.46 -45.63 -15.06
C THR A 30 39.56 -46.73 -14.51
N VAL A 31 40.04 -47.57 -13.60
CA VAL A 31 39.24 -48.59 -12.92
C VAL A 31 38.41 -47.94 -11.82
N GLU A 32 39.00 -47.07 -11.02
CA GLU A 32 38.31 -46.28 -9.99
C GLU A 32 37.21 -45.40 -10.61
N ASP A 33 37.48 -44.76 -11.74
CA ASP A 33 36.49 -43.96 -12.48
C ASP A 33 35.34 -44.82 -13.01
N LYS A 34 35.63 -46.03 -13.50
CA LYS A 34 34.62 -46.98 -13.96
C LYS A 34 33.77 -47.49 -12.79
N ASP A 35 34.40 -47.84 -11.68
CA ASP A 35 33.71 -48.32 -10.48
C ASP A 35 32.84 -47.21 -9.88
N PHE A 36 33.33 -45.96 -9.89
CA PHE A 36 32.55 -44.80 -9.51
C PHE A 36 31.36 -44.57 -10.46
N ALA A 37 31.58 -44.64 -11.78
CA ALA A 37 30.53 -44.52 -12.77
C ALA A 37 29.46 -45.61 -12.62
N LEU A 38 29.86 -46.86 -12.32
CA LEU A 38 28.95 -47.96 -12.03
C LEU A 38 28.13 -47.70 -10.77
N LYS A 39 28.74 -47.22 -9.68
CA LYS A 39 28.01 -46.82 -8.47
C LYS A 39 27.03 -45.68 -8.73
N VAL A 40 27.42 -44.68 -9.53
CA VAL A 40 26.53 -43.58 -9.92
C VAL A 40 25.37 -44.09 -10.78
N ALA A 41 25.63 -45.01 -11.71
CA ALA A 41 24.59 -45.61 -12.52
C ALA A 41 23.63 -46.45 -11.66
N GLU A 42 24.15 -47.25 -10.73
CA GLU A 42 23.36 -48.07 -9.82
C GLU A 42 22.51 -47.22 -8.87
N THR A 43 23.08 -46.15 -8.31
CA THR A 43 22.31 -45.22 -7.47
C THR A 43 21.21 -44.54 -8.26
N LYS A 44 21.47 -44.06 -9.48
CA LYS A 44 20.43 -43.51 -10.36
C LYS A 44 19.32 -44.53 -10.66
N ALA A 45 19.70 -45.76 -11.02
CA ALA A 45 18.74 -46.83 -11.26
C ALA A 45 17.89 -47.15 -10.02
N ASN A 46 18.47 -47.07 -8.82
CA ASN A 46 17.74 -47.23 -7.57
C ASN A 46 16.79 -46.06 -7.29
N GLU A 47 17.16 -44.82 -7.62
CA GLU A 47 16.29 -43.65 -7.49
C GLU A 47 15.12 -43.67 -8.50
N ASP A 48 15.30 -44.34 -9.64
CA ASP A 48 14.27 -44.46 -10.69
C ASP A 48 13.16 -45.48 -10.35
N LEU A 49 13.35 -46.30 -9.31
CA LEU A 49 12.31 -47.19 -8.78
C LEU A 49 11.13 -46.39 -8.21
N ASP A 50 9.90 -46.78 -8.54
CA ASP A 50 8.71 -46.00 -8.18
C ASP A 50 8.47 -45.96 -6.66
N GLU A 51 8.77 -47.04 -5.96
CA GLU A 51 8.74 -47.13 -4.50
C GLU A 51 9.72 -46.13 -3.87
N ILE A 52 10.92 -46.00 -4.45
CA ILE A 52 11.92 -45.04 -3.96
C ILE A 52 11.49 -43.61 -4.27
N LYS A 53 10.84 -43.34 -5.42
CA LYS A 53 10.27 -42.02 -5.71
C LYS A 53 9.19 -41.63 -4.69
N THR A 54 8.34 -42.56 -4.29
CA THR A 54 7.33 -42.28 -3.26
C THR A 54 7.97 -42.00 -1.90
N ILE A 55 9.00 -42.77 -1.51
CA ILE A 55 9.79 -42.51 -0.30
C ILE A 55 10.43 -41.13 -0.38
N ASN A 56 11.06 -40.78 -1.51
CA ASN A 56 11.65 -39.46 -1.74
C ASN A 56 10.62 -38.32 -1.62
N SER A 57 9.40 -38.52 -2.12
CA SER A 57 8.31 -37.54 -1.95
C SER A 57 7.97 -37.32 -0.47
N LEU A 58 7.86 -38.41 0.30
CA LEU A 58 7.63 -38.35 1.74
C LEU A 58 8.81 -37.73 2.49
N MET A 59 10.06 -37.96 2.05
CA MET A 59 11.25 -37.32 2.61
C MET A 59 11.18 -35.80 2.48
N VAL A 60 10.87 -35.30 1.29
CA VAL A 60 10.73 -33.85 1.05
C VAL A 60 9.62 -33.26 1.91
N ALA A 61 8.50 -33.97 2.07
CA ALA A 61 7.42 -33.55 2.95
C ALA A 61 7.87 -33.48 4.43
N ALA A 62 8.63 -34.47 4.91
CA ALA A 62 9.16 -34.50 6.28
C ALA A 62 10.17 -33.36 6.54
N GLU A 63 11.06 -33.09 5.58
CA GLU A 63 11.99 -31.95 5.63
C GLU A 63 11.21 -30.62 5.67
N ALA A 64 10.22 -30.44 4.80
CA ALA A 64 9.40 -29.24 4.77
C ALA A 64 8.61 -29.00 6.08
N ARG A 65 8.07 -30.07 6.68
CA ARG A 65 7.39 -30.01 7.99
C ARG A 65 8.36 -29.58 9.10
N THR A 66 9.59 -30.08 9.06
CA THR A 66 10.65 -29.71 10.02
C THR A 66 11.00 -28.24 9.94
N ILE A 67 11.24 -27.73 8.73
CA ILE A 67 11.54 -26.32 8.49
C ILE A 67 10.37 -25.44 8.94
N ARG A 68 9.12 -25.85 8.65
CA ARG A 68 7.93 -25.11 9.07
C ARG A 68 7.82 -25.00 10.59
N ASP A 69 8.07 -26.08 11.32
CA ASP A 69 8.04 -26.04 12.79
C ASP A 69 9.08 -25.08 13.35
N GLN A 70 10.30 -25.12 12.80
CA GLN A 70 11.37 -24.22 13.18
C GLN A 70 10.97 -22.75 12.92
N GLN A 71 10.40 -22.46 11.75
CA GLN A 71 9.87 -21.13 11.42
C GLN A 71 8.74 -20.70 12.37
N LEU A 72 7.87 -21.61 12.80
CA LEU A 72 6.81 -21.28 13.76
C LEU A 72 7.39 -20.87 15.12
N ILE A 73 8.42 -21.58 15.60
CA ILE A 73 9.12 -21.25 16.84
C ILE A 73 9.77 -19.87 16.71
N GLU A 74 10.52 -19.63 15.64
CA GLU A 74 11.17 -18.35 15.36
C GLU A 74 10.16 -17.19 15.28
N ASN A 75 9.04 -17.40 14.61
CA ASN A 75 7.97 -16.39 14.51
C ASN A 75 7.36 -16.05 15.87
N VAL A 76 7.21 -17.04 16.77
CA VAL A 76 6.75 -16.79 18.14
C VAL A 76 7.77 -15.95 18.91
N GLU A 77 9.08 -16.24 18.75
CA GLU A 77 10.14 -15.46 19.38
C GLU A 77 10.24 -14.03 18.83
N ILE A 78 10.09 -13.85 17.52
CA ILE A 78 10.02 -12.53 16.88
C ILE A 78 8.85 -11.73 17.47
N LYS A 79 7.65 -12.32 17.53
CA LYS A 79 6.48 -11.66 18.13
C LYS A 79 6.70 -11.29 19.59
N LYS A 80 7.34 -12.15 20.38
CA LYS A 80 7.68 -11.83 21.77
C LYS A 80 8.62 -10.61 21.86
N ARG A 81 9.67 -10.58 21.03
CA ARG A 81 10.60 -9.45 20.95
C ARG A 81 9.91 -8.16 20.54
N GLU A 82 9.01 -8.20 19.55
CA GLU A 82 8.23 -7.04 19.13
C GLU A 82 7.33 -6.51 20.26
N ILE A 83 6.69 -7.39 21.02
CA ILE A 83 5.88 -7.00 22.17
C ILE A 83 6.73 -6.32 23.24
N GLU A 84 7.91 -6.87 23.55
CA GLU A 84 8.83 -6.27 24.51
C GLU A 84 9.36 -4.92 24.03
N GLU A 85 9.70 -4.78 22.75
CA GLU A 85 10.16 -3.52 22.17
C GLU A 85 9.06 -2.45 22.22
N LYS A 86 7.82 -2.82 21.87
CA LYS A 86 6.66 -1.93 22.01
C LYS A 86 6.48 -1.45 23.44
N LYS A 87 6.54 -2.37 24.42
CA LYS A 87 6.47 -1.99 25.85
C LYS A 87 7.56 -1.00 26.25
N ARG A 88 8.81 -1.24 25.84
CA ARG A 88 9.93 -0.31 26.11
C ARG A 88 9.69 1.07 25.48
N TRP A 89 9.12 1.10 24.26
CA TRP A 89 8.76 2.36 23.61
C TRP A 89 7.62 3.08 24.33
N ASP A 90 6.59 2.36 24.75
CA ASP A 90 5.46 2.93 25.50
C ASP A 90 5.93 3.54 26.83
N GLU A 91 6.80 2.84 27.57
CA GLU A 91 7.45 3.34 28.79
C GLU A 91 8.27 4.61 28.51
N ARG A 92 9.03 4.62 27.40
CA ARG A 92 9.82 5.78 27.00
C ARG A 92 8.95 6.98 26.59
N LEU A 93 7.83 6.73 25.92
CA LEU A 93 6.88 7.78 25.56
C LEU A 93 6.19 8.34 26.81
N GLU A 94 5.81 7.49 27.75
CA GLU A 94 5.17 7.93 29.00
C GLU A 94 6.13 8.73 29.87
N THR A 95 7.38 8.29 30.01
CA THR A 95 8.42 9.08 30.70
C THR A 95 8.64 10.44 30.04
N ASN A 96 8.69 10.52 28.70
CA ASN A 96 8.76 11.79 27.99
C ASN A 96 7.51 12.68 28.21
N ARG A 97 6.32 12.07 28.29
CA ARG A 97 5.08 12.80 28.60
C ARG A 97 5.14 13.40 30.00
N LEU A 98 5.58 12.62 30.99
CA LEU A 98 5.72 13.05 32.38
C LEU A 98 6.79 14.14 32.53
N THR A 99 7.93 14.03 31.84
CA THR A 99 8.96 15.09 31.88
C THR A 99 8.44 16.39 31.25
N ALA A 100 7.68 16.32 30.16
CA ALA A 100 7.05 17.49 29.56
C ALA A 100 6.03 18.14 30.52
N LEU A 101 5.18 17.35 31.18
CA LEU A 101 4.24 17.85 32.19
C LEU A 101 4.99 18.53 33.35
N ASN A 102 6.04 17.90 33.88
CA ASN A 102 6.85 18.49 34.94
C ASN A 102 7.46 19.83 34.52
N LEU A 103 7.93 19.95 33.28
CA LEU A 103 8.46 21.22 32.76
C LEU A 103 7.39 22.31 32.69
N TYR A 104 6.16 21.97 32.29
CA TYR A 104 5.04 22.92 32.30
C TYR A 104 4.68 23.35 33.73
N ASP A 105 4.62 22.40 34.67
CA ASP A 105 4.35 22.69 36.07
C ASP A 105 5.42 23.60 36.69
N GLU A 106 6.70 23.35 36.40
CA GLU A 106 7.81 24.22 36.82
C GLU A 106 7.69 25.62 36.22
N ARG A 107 7.30 25.72 34.96
CA ARG A 107 7.06 27.01 34.29
C ARG A 107 5.89 27.76 34.94
N GLU A 108 4.80 27.09 35.29
CA GLU A 108 3.68 27.73 35.98
C GLU A 108 4.06 28.16 37.40
N ARG A 109 4.83 27.34 38.13
CA ARG A 109 5.35 27.68 39.46
C ARG A 109 6.21 28.94 39.40
N THR A 110 7.17 29.00 38.48
CA THR A 110 8.04 30.17 38.31
C THR A 110 7.26 31.43 37.93
N LEU A 111 6.28 31.33 37.01
CA LEU A 111 5.39 32.45 36.69
C LEU A 111 4.55 32.91 37.89
N ARG A 112 4.07 31.96 38.71
CA ARG A 112 3.32 32.27 39.93
C ARG A 112 4.18 32.99 40.95
N GLU A 113 5.42 32.54 41.16
CA GLU A 113 6.39 33.22 42.02
C GLU A 113 6.72 34.62 41.53
N GLN A 114 6.90 34.82 40.22
CA GLN A 114 7.10 36.14 39.63
C GLN A 114 5.90 37.05 39.87
N ARG A 115 4.66 36.56 39.73
CA ARG A 115 3.45 37.34 40.05
C ARG A 115 3.38 37.71 41.53
N ILE A 116 3.76 36.81 42.43
CA ILE A 116 3.80 37.10 43.88
C ILE A 116 4.86 38.17 44.17
N LYS A 117 6.06 38.06 43.58
CA LYS A 117 7.12 39.07 43.71
C LYS A 117 6.67 40.42 43.15
N GLY A 118 6.06 40.45 41.97
CA GLY A 118 5.51 41.66 41.36
C GLY A 118 4.43 42.31 42.21
N ARG A 119 3.51 41.52 42.78
CA ARG A 119 2.50 42.01 43.72
C ARG A 119 3.13 42.69 44.94
N ARG A 120 4.13 42.05 45.57
CA ARG A 120 4.83 42.62 46.73
C ARG A 120 5.47 43.98 46.41
N ILE A 121 6.09 44.11 45.24
CA ILE A 121 6.69 45.39 44.80
C ILE A 121 5.63 46.48 44.63
N ILE A 122 4.47 46.13 44.06
CA ILE A 122 3.37 47.10 43.90
C ILE A 122 2.80 47.49 45.27
N GLU A 123 2.64 46.54 46.19
CA GLU A 123 2.21 46.82 47.56
C GLU A 123 3.16 47.79 48.27
N THR A 124 4.48 47.57 48.17
CA THR A 124 5.47 48.50 48.74
C THR A 124 5.41 49.87 48.08
N GLN A 125 5.24 49.95 46.75
CA GLN A 125 5.08 51.23 46.04
C GLN A 125 3.81 51.98 46.49
N ILE A 126 2.70 51.28 46.69
CA ILE A 126 1.46 51.88 47.18
C ILE A 126 1.65 52.44 48.59
N GLU A 127 2.35 51.70 49.47
CA GLU A 127 2.68 52.18 50.81
C GLU A 127 3.57 53.42 50.77
N GLU A 128 4.63 53.41 49.95
CA GLU A 128 5.50 54.57 49.73
C GLU A 128 4.71 55.79 49.21
N HIS A 129 3.83 55.59 48.22
CA HIS A 129 2.98 56.66 47.70
C HIS A 129 2.01 57.21 48.76
N LYS A 130 1.43 56.35 49.60
CA LYS A 130 0.57 56.80 50.72
C LYS A 130 1.36 57.62 51.73
N ILE A 131 2.57 57.18 52.09
CA ILE A 131 3.45 57.93 53.00
C ILE A 131 3.79 59.29 52.40
N ASN A 132 4.18 59.33 51.12
CA ASN A 132 4.49 60.59 50.44
C ASN A 132 3.28 61.53 50.35
N ALA A 133 2.09 61.00 50.08
CA ALA A 133 0.85 61.79 50.06
C ALA A 133 0.53 62.40 51.43
N ILE A 134 0.76 61.65 52.52
CA ILE A 134 0.61 62.15 53.90
C ILE A 134 1.63 63.27 54.15
N LEU A 135 2.90 63.07 53.78
CA LEU A 135 3.95 64.09 53.95
C LEU A 135 3.67 65.35 53.13
N GLU A 136 3.15 65.24 51.91
CA GLU A 136 2.73 66.38 51.10
C GLU A 136 1.53 67.12 51.70
N ALA A 137 0.54 66.40 52.23
CA ALA A 137 -0.58 67.01 52.94
C ALA A 137 -0.10 67.79 54.17
N GLU A 138 0.82 67.21 54.97
CA GLU A 138 1.43 67.91 56.10
C GLU A 138 2.21 69.16 55.67
N ARG A 139 2.93 69.12 54.54
CA ARG A 139 3.63 70.30 54.00
C ARG A 139 2.65 71.40 53.62
N LYS A 140 1.59 71.06 52.88
CA LYS A 140 0.54 72.01 52.49
C LYS A 140 -0.17 72.61 53.70
N ASP A 141 -0.43 71.83 54.74
CA ASP A 141 -1.03 72.32 55.98
C ASP A 141 -0.10 73.30 56.72
N ARG A 142 1.21 73.03 56.74
CA ARG A 142 2.20 73.96 57.32
C ARG A 142 2.28 75.26 56.53
N GLU A 143 2.32 75.17 55.19
CA GLU A 143 2.30 76.34 54.30
C GLU A 143 1.02 77.16 54.47
N LEU A 144 -0.15 76.50 54.54
CA LEU A 144 -1.44 77.14 54.76
C LEU A 144 -1.47 77.86 56.11
N LYS A 145 -1.00 77.22 57.18
CA LYS A 145 -0.90 77.85 58.52
C LYS A 145 0.04 79.07 58.51
N ALA A 146 1.17 78.98 57.82
CA ALA A 146 2.11 80.09 57.69
C ALA A 146 1.48 81.27 56.91
N LEU A 147 0.78 80.97 55.80
CA LEU A 147 0.09 81.98 55.00
C LEU A 147 -1.09 82.61 55.76
N MET A 148 -1.85 81.82 56.53
CA MET A 148 -2.89 82.34 57.41
C MET A 148 -2.33 83.27 58.48
N ALA A 149 -1.20 82.91 59.10
CA ALA A 149 -0.53 83.77 60.07
C ALA A 149 -0.03 85.08 59.44
N GLN A 150 0.53 85.01 58.23
CA GLN A 150 0.96 86.19 57.49
C GLN A 150 -0.22 87.10 57.12
N ASN A 151 -1.32 86.53 56.61
CA ASN A 151 -2.53 87.29 56.29
C ASN A 151 -3.16 87.93 57.54
N ALA A 152 -3.14 87.25 58.68
CA ALA A 152 -3.61 87.82 59.95
C ALA A 152 -2.75 89.03 60.37
N ALA A 153 -1.42 88.93 60.26
CA ALA A 153 -0.51 90.05 60.54
C ALA A 153 -0.77 91.24 59.61
N ILE A 154 -0.93 90.99 58.30
CA ILE A 154 -1.25 92.04 57.31
C ILE A 154 -2.61 92.69 57.64
N ALA A 155 -3.64 91.90 57.97
CA ALA A 155 -4.95 92.43 58.33
C ALA A 155 -4.90 93.30 59.60
N GLU A 156 -4.06 92.95 60.59
CA GLU A 156 -3.82 93.78 61.76
C GLU A 156 -3.10 95.09 61.42
N GLU A 157 -2.10 95.05 60.54
CA GLU A 157 -1.42 96.24 60.03
C GLU A 157 -2.37 97.15 59.24
N GLU A 158 -3.18 96.59 58.35
CA GLU A 158 -4.21 97.34 57.60
C GLU A 158 -5.23 97.99 58.55
N ARG A 159 -5.66 97.28 59.60
CA ARG A 159 -6.53 97.86 60.64
C ARG A 159 -5.86 99.03 61.35
N ARG A 160 -4.56 98.93 61.66
CA ARG A 160 -3.79 100.04 62.25
C ARG A 160 -3.70 101.23 61.31
N ILE A 161 -3.34 100.99 60.05
CA ILE A 161 -3.25 102.05 59.01
C ILE A 161 -4.61 102.71 58.80
N LEU A 162 -5.70 101.94 58.77
CA LEU A 162 -7.06 102.47 58.61
C LEU A 162 -7.46 103.35 59.80
N MET A 163 -7.15 102.91 61.02
CA MET A 163 -7.41 103.71 62.23
C MET A 163 -6.60 105.01 62.23
N GLU A 164 -5.33 104.96 61.82
CA GLU A 164 -4.49 106.14 61.70
C GLU A 164 -4.99 107.09 60.60
N LYS A 165 -5.39 106.54 59.43
CA LYS A 165 -6.00 107.31 58.35
C LYS A 165 -7.31 107.96 58.78
N LYS A 166 -8.18 107.24 59.51
CA LYS A 166 -9.43 107.78 60.05
C LYS A 166 -9.16 108.91 61.03
N LYS A 167 -8.15 108.78 61.89
CA LYS A 167 -7.71 109.85 62.80
C LYS A 167 -7.24 111.08 62.01
N ARG A 168 -6.33 110.90 61.04
CA ARG A 168 -5.87 111.98 60.15
C ARG A 168 -7.02 112.62 59.36
N GLN A 169 -8.00 111.83 58.91
CA GLN A 169 -9.20 112.34 58.23
C GLN A 169 -10.10 113.14 59.17
N GLN A 170 -10.25 112.72 60.42
CA GLN A 170 -10.98 113.47 61.44
C GLN A 170 -10.28 114.79 61.75
N ASP A 171 -8.95 114.77 61.92
CA ASP A 171 -8.14 115.96 62.13
C ASP A 171 -8.26 116.92 60.92
N PHE A 172 -8.12 116.41 59.70
CA PHE A 172 -8.30 117.19 58.47
C PHE A 172 -9.73 117.73 58.30
N LEU A 173 -10.75 116.95 58.67
CA LEU A 173 -12.14 117.40 58.63
C LEU A 173 -12.36 118.52 59.65
N HIS A 174 -11.75 118.43 60.84
CA HIS A 174 -11.80 119.50 61.83
C HIS A 174 -11.19 120.79 61.27
N ASP A 175 -10.01 120.71 60.65
CA ASP A 175 -9.35 121.85 60.01
C ASP A 175 -10.19 122.42 58.85
N CYS A 176 -10.79 121.54 58.03
CA CYS A 176 -11.66 121.93 56.93
C CYS A 176 -12.96 122.57 57.42
N LEU A 177 -13.57 122.10 58.51
CA LEU A 177 -14.75 122.73 59.10
C LEU A 177 -14.42 124.13 59.61
N GLN A 178 -13.28 124.30 60.29
CA GLN A 178 -12.79 125.62 60.70
C GLN A 178 -12.56 126.54 59.49
N ALA A 179 -11.92 126.04 58.43
CA ALA A 179 -11.68 126.80 57.20
C ALA A 179 -12.97 127.12 56.43
N ASN A 180 -13.94 126.20 56.40
CA ASN A 180 -15.22 126.37 55.72
C ASN A 180 -16.15 127.30 56.51
N GLU A 181 -16.11 127.31 57.83
CA GLU A 181 -16.77 128.36 58.62
C GLU A 181 -16.18 129.74 58.29
N ALA A 182 -14.84 129.85 58.19
CA ALA A 182 -14.19 131.08 57.76
C ALA A 182 -14.55 131.45 56.31
N GLN A 183 -14.65 130.48 55.39
CA GLN A 183 -15.01 130.71 54.00
C GLN A 183 -16.50 131.03 53.84
N LYS A 184 -17.40 130.39 54.58
CA LYS A 184 -18.84 130.67 54.59
C LYS A 184 -19.11 132.10 55.05
N ARG A 185 -18.35 132.60 56.05
CA ARG A 185 -18.35 134.03 56.39
C ARG A 185 -17.99 134.89 55.18
N ARG A 186 -16.88 134.60 54.48
CA ARG A 186 -16.49 135.32 53.24
C ARG A 186 -17.47 135.17 52.07
N ARG A 187 -18.17 134.03 51.96
CA ARG A 187 -19.06 133.72 50.84
C ARG A 187 -20.46 134.30 51.05
N LEU A 188 -20.92 134.42 52.30
CA LEU A 188 -22.06 135.29 52.62
C LEU A 188 -21.79 136.72 52.15
N GLU A 189 -20.59 137.25 52.42
CA GLU A 189 -20.15 138.56 51.92
C GLU A 189 -20.05 138.65 50.38
N ALA A 190 -20.01 137.51 49.64
CA ALA A 190 -19.88 137.47 48.18
C ALA A 190 -21.17 137.10 47.43
N ARG A 191 -22.03 136.24 48.00
CA ARG A 191 -23.32 135.86 47.41
C ARG A 191 -24.34 136.99 47.46
N GLU A 192 -24.18 137.88 48.43
CA GLU A 192 -24.80 139.21 48.39
C GLU A 192 -24.49 139.94 47.07
N ARG A 193 -23.36 139.66 46.40
CA ARG A 193 -22.94 140.29 45.13
C ARG A 193 -23.34 139.53 43.87
N GLU A 194 -23.44 138.20 43.89
CA GLU A 194 -23.59 137.38 42.66
C GLU A 194 -25.04 137.01 42.30
N LYS A 195 -25.99 137.08 43.25
CA LYS A 195 -27.44 137.05 42.93
C LYS A 195 -27.83 138.11 41.90
N GLU A 196 -26.98 139.09 41.71
CA GLU A 196 -27.11 140.17 40.76
C GLU A 196 -26.91 139.70 39.29
N GLU A 197 -26.39 138.49 38.96
CA GLU A 197 -25.90 138.15 37.59
C GLU A 197 -26.58 137.00 36.77
N ALA A 198 -27.11 135.90 37.34
CA ALA A 198 -27.22 134.59 36.63
C ALA A 198 -28.51 134.20 35.85
N GLN A 199 -29.49 135.07 35.62
CA GLN A 199 -30.77 134.68 35.00
C GLN A 199 -30.76 134.44 33.45
N MET A 200 -29.65 134.07 32.79
CA MET A 200 -29.45 134.28 31.33
C MET A 200 -29.29 133.10 30.31
N VAL A 201 -29.11 131.78 30.61
CA VAL A 201 -28.41 130.84 29.66
C VAL A 201 -29.12 129.54 29.11
N ILE A 202 -30.25 129.02 29.61
CA ILE A 202 -30.61 127.56 29.59
C ILE A 202 -31.10 126.84 28.28
N GLU A 203 -31.22 127.45 27.11
CA GLU A 203 -32.25 126.99 26.15
C GLU A 203 -31.83 126.07 24.93
N VAL A 204 -30.67 125.37 24.85
CA VAL A 204 -30.05 124.97 23.53
C VAL A 204 -29.90 123.46 23.07
N ALA A 205 -29.96 122.38 23.88
CA ALA A 205 -29.17 121.13 23.56
C ALA A 205 -29.81 119.80 22.99
N ALA A 206 -31.07 119.66 22.57
CA ALA A 206 -31.78 118.34 22.58
C ALA A 206 -31.88 117.39 21.31
N GLN A 207 -31.08 117.44 20.23
CA GLN A 207 -31.54 116.91 18.89
C GLN A 207 -30.83 115.69 18.17
N LYS A 208 -29.86 114.93 18.72
CA LYS A 208 -28.87 114.16 17.87
C LYS A 208 -28.92 112.60 17.69
N ALA A 209 -29.92 111.82 18.17
CA ALA A 209 -29.68 110.39 18.54
C ALA A 209 -30.31 109.19 17.73
N LEU A 210 -30.70 109.27 16.44
CA LEU A 210 -31.67 108.30 15.83
C LEU A 210 -31.22 107.33 14.67
N ALA A 211 -29.93 107.04 14.38
CA ALA A 211 -29.52 106.55 13.03
C ALA A 211 -28.90 105.12 12.80
N GLU A 212 -28.64 104.23 13.77
CA GLU A 212 -27.65 103.12 13.58
C GLU A 212 -28.16 101.64 13.44
N GLU A 213 -29.47 101.31 13.40
CA GLU A 213 -29.97 99.94 13.71
C GLU A 213 -30.10 98.87 12.56
N ALA A 214 -29.64 99.06 11.31
CA ALA A 214 -30.18 98.28 10.15
C ALA A 214 -29.37 97.11 9.48
N LEU A 215 -28.18 96.67 9.90
CA LEU A 215 -27.24 95.95 8.98
C LEU A 215 -26.99 94.43 9.16
N GLU A 216 -27.59 93.71 10.11
CA GLU A 216 -27.02 92.42 10.61
C GLU A 216 -27.67 91.08 10.13
N ALA A 217 -28.54 91.05 9.11
CA ALA A 217 -29.46 89.92 8.88
C ALA A 217 -29.11 88.78 7.86
N GLU A 218 -27.94 88.69 7.20
CA GLU A 218 -27.83 87.90 5.93
C GLU A 218 -27.04 86.55 5.85
N ARG A 219 -26.40 85.98 6.90
CA ARG A 219 -25.36 84.92 6.70
C ARG A 219 -25.66 83.43 7.03
N ALA A 220 -26.91 82.97 7.17
CA ALA A 220 -27.21 81.65 7.78
C ALA A 220 -27.61 80.44 6.88
N ALA A 221 -27.58 80.48 5.53
CA ALA A 221 -28.35 79.51 4.70
C ALA A 221 -27.62 78.38 3.92
N GLN A 222 -26.29 78.18 3.95
CA GLN A 222 -25.59 77.33 2.93
C GLN A 222 -24.97 75.97 3.37
N LYS A 223 -25.22 75.43 4.57
CA LYS A 223 -24.51 74.22 5.06
C LYS A 223 -25.38 72.99 5.41
N ALA A 224 -26.43 72.69 4.63
CA ALA A 224 -27.39 71.61 4.95
C ALA A 224 -27.73 70.61 3.81
N LEU A 225 -26.76 70.22 2.96
CA LEU A 225 -26.96 69.18 1.92
C LEU A 225 -25.92 68.04 2.00
N LYS A 226 -26.11 67.25 3.08
CA LYS A 226 -25.66 65.88 3.38
C LYS A 226 -25.50 64.98 2.15
N GLU A 227 -24.51 64.09 2.02
CA GLU A 227 -24.01 63.08 2.97
C GLU A 227 -25.02 61.93 3.25
N ARG A 228 -25.52 61.28 2.18
CA ARG A 228 -26.35 60.05 2.23
C ARG A 228 -26.22 59.17 0.97
N GLU A 229 -25.14 58.39 0.78
CA GLU A 229 -25.14 57.39 -0.31
C GLU A 229 -24.12 56.22 -0.24
N ILE A 230 -23.68 55.77 0.95
CA ILE A 230 -22.83 54.57 1.06
C ILE A 230 -23.37 53.63 2.15
N ASP A 231 -24.31 52.73 1.80
CA ASP A 231 -24.51 51.48 2.57
C ASP A 231 -25.39 50.37 1.92
N SER A 232 -25.35 50.15 0.59
CA SER A 232 -26.33 49.24 -0.07
C SER A 232 -25.82 48.26 -1.14
N ILE A 233 -24.53 47.91 -1.25
CA ILE A 233 -24.07 46.88 -2.24
C ILE A 233 -22.99 45.94 -1.67
N ARG A 234 -23.23 45.35 -0.49
CA ARG A 234 -22.40 44.27 0.07
C ARG A 234 -23.16 43.09 0.67
N LYS A 235 -24.45 42.94 0.36
CA LYS A 235 -25.33 41.93 1.01
C LYS A 235 -26.07 40.96 0.07
N LYS A 236 -25.61 40.78 -1.17
CA LYS A 236 -26.17 39.79 -2.11
C LYS A 236 -25.05 39.01 -2.81
N GLN A 237 -25.08 37.68 -2.63
CA GLN A 237 -24.47 36.65 -3.49
C GLN A 237 -23.12 36.04 -3.06
N GLN A 238 -23.04 35.65 -1.79
CA GLN A 238 -22.26 34.48 -1.36
C GLN A 238 -23.24 33.39 -0.89
N ARG A 239 -23.55 32.41 -1.76
CA ARG A 239 -24.16 31.06 -1.50
C ARG A 239 -24.89 30.54 -2.76
N ALA A 240 -24.12 30.13 -3.77
CA ALA A 240 -24.57 29.21 -4.82
C ALA A 240 -23.43 28.25 -5.22
N ILE A 241 -22.56 27.96 -4.23
CA ILE A 241 -21.64 26.82 -4.21
C ILE A 241 -22.23 25.91 -3.13
N ASP A 242 -23.03 24.92 -3.57
CA ASP A 242 -23.17 23.57 -2.98
C ASP A 242 -24.49 22.91 -3.40
N THR A 243 -24.50 22.38 -4.62
CA THR A 243 -25.28 21.21 -5.04
C THR A 243 -24.52 20.60 -6.23
N LYS A 244 -23.37 19.97 -6.00
CA LYS A 244 -23.23 18.55 -5.65
C LYS A 244 -24.11 17.64 -6.51
N ALA A 245 -23.45 17.01 -7.48
CA ALA A 245 -23.57 15.59 -7.77
C ALA A 245 -24.99 14.99 -7.81
N MET A 246 -25.71 15.26 -8.90
CA MET A 246 -26.80 14.41 -9.39
C MET A 246 -26.93 14.54 -10.91
N ARG A 247 -25.99 13.95 -11.66
CA ARG A 247 -26.18 13.51 -13.07
C ARG A 247 -24.93 12.77 -13.58
N ASP A 248 -24.50 11.79 -12.80
CA ASP A 248 -23.46 10.82 -13.18
C ASP A 248 -24.11 9.48 -13.57
N GLU A 249 -25.22 9.53 -14.31
CA GLU A 249 -26.09 8.36 -14.51
C GLU A 249 -26.77 8.30 -15.89
N THR A 250 -26.26 9.01 -16.90
CA THR A 250 -26.91 9.08 -18.22
C THR A 250 -25.97 8.94 -19.41
N MET A 251 -24.93 8.10 -19.32
CA MET A 251 -24.04 7.75 -20.45
C MET A 251 -23.69 6.25 -20.56
N ALA A 252 -24.33 5.36 -19.77
CA ALA A 252 -24.04 3.92 -19.78
C ALA A 252 -25.16 3.01 -20.37
N ILE A 253 -26.23 3.57 -20.94
CA ILE A 253 -27.40 2.80 -21.45
C ILE A 253 -27.63 3.00 -22.97
N LYS A 254 -26.56 3.15 -23.76
CA LYS A 254 -26.67 3.25 -25.24
C LYS A 254 -25.77 2.32 -26.06
N VAL A 255 -24.92 1.51 -25.43
CA VAL A 255 -23.96 0.62 -26.14
C VAL A 255 -24.38 -0.86 -26.12
N GLN A 256 -25.45 -1.22 -25.42
CA GLN A 256 -25.96 -2.61 -25.31
C GLN A 256 -27.15 -2.91 -26.26
N LYS A 257 -27.48 -2.04 -27.23
CA LYS A 257 -28.59 -2.25 -28.19
C LYS A 257 -28.17 -2.40 -29.67
N GLU A 258 -26.88 -2.33 -29.98
CA GLU A 258 -26.35 -2.53 -31.36
C GLU A 258 -25.76 -3.93 -31.62
N LYS A 259 -25.72 -4.83 -30.62
CA LYS A 259 -25.19 -6.20 -30.77
C LYS A 259 -26.22 -7.27 -31.16
N ASP A 260 -27.51 -6.95 -31.18
CA ASP A 260 -28.59 -7.93 -31.43
C ASP A 260 -29.18 -7.89 -32.86
N GLN A 261 -28.71 -7.01 -33.74
CA GLN A 261 -29.17 -6.94 -35.14
C GLN A 261 -28.25 -7.62 -36.16
N LEU A 262 -27.01 -8.00 -35.77
CA LEU A 262 -26.07 -8.73 -36.65
C LEU A 262 -26.31 -10.25 -36.71
N ALA A 263 -27.26 -10.78 -35.93
CA ALA A 263 -27.50 -12.20 -35.77
C ALA A 263 -28.63 -12.78 -36.66
N ARG A 264 -29.38 -11.94 -37.40
CA ARG A 264 -30.51 -12.39 -38.24
C ARG A 264 -30.24 -12.44 -39.75
N GLU A 265 -29.12 -11.90 -40.23
CA GLU A 265 -28.74 -11.98 -41.67
C GLU A 265 -27.98 -13.28 -42.04
N ARG A 266 -27.72 -14.17 -41.06
CA ARG A 266 -26.95 -15.41 -41.28
C ARG A 266 -27.81 -16.64 -41.60
N GLU A 267 -29.13 -16.60 -41.42
CA GLU A 267 -30.03 -17.76 -41.61
C GLU A 267 -30.69 -17.88 -43.00
N GLU A 268 -30.70 -16.84 -43.83
CA GLU A 268 -31.37 -16.88 -45.15
C GLU A 268 -30.47 -17.36 -46.32
N ARG A 269 -29.17 -17.55 -46.12
CA ARG A 269 -28.25 -18.03 -47.18
C ARG A 269 -28.18 -19.56 -47.32
N ASP A 270 -28.62 -20.31 -46.32
CA ASP A 270 -28.42 -21.77 -46.29
C ASP A 270 -29.57 -22.58 -46.92
N LYS A 271 -30.73 -21.97 -47.18
CA LYS A 271 -31.89 -22.67 -47.75
C LYS A 271 -31.89 -22.80 -49.29
N LYS A 272 -31.16 -21.96 -50.02
CA LYS A 272 -31.17 -21.97 -51.51
C LYS A 272 -30.27 -23.03 -52.17
N LYS A 273 -29.32 -23.64 -51.46
CA LYS A 273 -28.37 -24.63 -52.03
C LYS A 273 -28.93 -26.06 -52.15
N ILE A 274 -30.10 -26.33 -51.56
CA ILE A 274 -30.63 -27.69 -51.41
C ILE A 274 -31.56 -28.09 -52.57
N GLU A 275 -32.11 -27.12 -53.30
CA GLU A 275 -33.08 -27.38 -54.38
C GLU A 275 -32.44 -27.69 -55.75
N ASP A 276 -31.27 -27.15 -56.07
CA ASP A 276 -30.62 -27.33 -57.38
C ASP A 276 -30.05 -28.76 -57.59
N MET A 277 -29.78 -29.51 -56.52
CA MET A 277 -29.15 -30.84 -56.59
C MET A 277 -30.10 -31.94 -57.09
N LYS A 278 -31.42 -31.76 -56.98
CA LYS A 278 -32.40 -32.84 -57.22
C LYS A 278 -32.75 -33.05 -58.71
N VAL A 279 -32.46 -32.09 -59.58
CA VAL A 279 -32.89 -32.12 -60.99
C VAL A 279 -31.92 -32.89 -61.90
N ILE A 280 -30.64 -32.96 -61.54
CA ILE A 280 -29.58 -33.55 -62.39
C ILE A 280 -29.65 -35.08 -62.44
N VAL A 281 -29.97 -35.73 -61.31
CA VAL A 281 -29.96 -37.19 -61.14
C VAL A 281 -31.01 -37.92 -61.99
N ALA A 282 -32.06 -37.24 -62.44
CA ALA A 282 -33.17 -37.88 -63.18
C ALA A 282 -32.88 -38.14 -64.67
N LYS A 283 -31.94 -37.42 -65.30
CA LYS A 283 -31.66 -37.54 -66.74
C LYS A 283 -30.72 -38.70 -67.10
N GLU A 284 -29.70 -38.94 -66.28
CA GLU A 284 -28.65 -39.94 -66.54
C GLU A 284 -29.16 -41.40 -66.54
N ARG A 285 -30.35 -41.65 -65.98
CA ARG A 285 -30.89 -43.01 -65.83
C ARG A 285 -31.54 -43.57 -67.10
N LYS A 286 -31.88 -42.74 -68.09
CA LYS A 286 -32.59 -43.18 -69.31
C LYS A 286 -31.65 -43.67 -70.42
N GLU A 287 -30.51 -43.03 -70.61
CA GLU A 287 -29.55 -43.36 -71.68
C GLU A 287 -28.87 -44.73 -71.46
N MET A 288 -28.81 -45.17 -70.20
CA MET A 288 -28.21 -46.46 -69.83
C MET A 288 -28.99 -47.69 -70.31
N ILE A 289 -30.27 -47.56 -70.66
CA ILE A 289 -31.14 -48.71 -70.96
C ILE A 289 -31.03 -49.15 -72.44
N GLU A 290 -30.76 -48.22 -73.36
CA GLU A 290 -30.74 -48.50 -74.80
C GLU A 290 -29.44 -49.19 -75.26
N ILE A 291 -28.29 -48.73 -74.76
CA ILE A 291 -26.97 -49.34 -75.02
C ILE A 291 -26.93 -50.82 -74.59
N HIS A 292 -27.79 -51.22 -73.65
CA HIS A 292 -27.82 -52.57 -73.12
C HIS A 292 -28.34 -53.61 -74.12
N LYS A 293 -29.23 -53.25 -75.05
CA LYS A 293 -29.91 -54.23 -75.92
C LYS A 293 -29.06 -54.69 -77.09
N GLU A 294 -28.34 -53.77 -77.74
CA GLU A 294 -27.56 -54.07 -78.94
C GLU A 294 -26.35 -54.97 -78.64
N MET A 295 -25.78 -54.84 -77.44
CA MET A 295 -24.73 -55.75 -76.98
C MET A 295 -25.17 -57.23 -76.94
N VAL A 296 -26.45 -57.52 -76.67
CA VAL A 296 -26.92 -58.90 -76.40
C VAL A 296 -26.87 -59.80 -77.63
N GLU A 297 -27.04 -59.25 -78.83
CA GLU A 297 -27.11 -60.06 -80.05
C GLU A 297 -25.75 -60.43 -80.61
N GLU A 298 -24.77 -59.53 -80.54
CA GLU A 298 -23.39 -59.82 -80.91
C GLU A 298 -22.76 -60.85 -79.96
N GLN A 299 -23.24 -60.87 -78.71
CA GLN A 299 -22.89 -61.87 -77.70
C GLN A 299 -23.14 -63.31 -78.18
N LYS A 300 -24.32 -63.59 -78.74
CA LYS A 300 -24.75 -64.96 -79.08
C LYS A 300 -23.89 -65.63 -80.16
N ARG A 301 -23.37 -64.86 -81.12
CA ARG A 301 -22.49 -65.41 -82.18
C ARG A 301 -21.11 -65.77 -81.63
N LYS A 302 -20.55 -64.92 -80.79
CA LYS A 302 -19.29 -65.19 -80.10
C LYS A 302 -19.44 -66.43 -79.20
N ASP A 303 -20.59 -66.62 -78.56
CA ASP A 303 -20.87 -67.75 -77.66
C ASP A 303 -20.74 -69.13 -78.35
N MET A 304 -21.18 -69.29 -79.60
CA MET A 304 -21.11 -70.58 -80.32
C MET A 304 -19.68 -71.00 -80.66
N GLU A 305 -18.85 -70.04 -81.07
CA GLU A 305 -17.45 -70.27 -81.44
C GLU A 305 -16.58 -70.48 -80.20
N ILE A 306 -16.89 -69.73 -79.14
CA ILE A 306 -16.37 -69.95 -77.79
C ILE A 306 -16.74 -71.35 -77.30
N HIS A 307 -17.96 -71.85 -77.55
CA HIS A 307 -18.38 -73.17 -77.09
C HIS A 307 -17.49 -74.31 -77.64
N ARG A 308 -17.12 -74.24 -78.92
CA ARG A 308 -16.26 -75.25 -79.56
C ARG A 308 -14.85 -75.24 -78.99
N GLN A 309 -14.26 -74.04 -78.84
CA GLN A 309 -12.96 -73.87 -78.20
C GLN A 309 -13.01 -74.26 -76.71
N MET A 310 -14.13 -74.01 -76.04
CA MET A 310 -14.39 -74.39 -74.65
C MET A 310 -14.44 -75.89 -74.46
N MET A 311 -14.91 -76.68 -75.43
CA MET A 311 -14.93 -78.15 -75.33
C MET A 311 -13.53 -78.75 -75.44
N GLU A 312 -12.73 -78.30 -76.41
CA GLU A 312 -11.33 -78.71 -76.57
C GLU A 312 -10.50 -78.30 -75.34
N ARG A 313 -10.69 -77.06 -74.90
CA ARG A 313 -10.08 -76.51 -73.68
C ARG A 313 -10.58 -77.24 -72.44
N ASN A 314 -11.84 -77.68 -72.38
CA ASN A 314 -12.37 -78.51 -71.29
C ASN A 314 -11.72 -79.87 -71.25
N ARG A 315 -11.45 -80.49 -72.40
CA ARG A 315 -10.80 -81.80 -72.46
C ARG A 315 -9.37 -81.73 -71.92
N ILE A 316 -8.61 -80.73 -72.37
CA ILE A 316 -7.25 -80.46 -71.87
C ILE A 316 -7.28 -80.04 -70.39
N ALA A 317 -8.24 -79.20 -70.00
CA ALA A 317 -8.42 -78.78 -68.61
C ALA A 317 -8.80 -79.96 -67.70
N ARG A 318 -9.61 -80.91 -68.15
CA ARG A 318 -9.94 -82.12 -67.37
C ARG A 318 -8.72 -83.01 -67.15
N GLN A 319 -7.84 -83.12 -68.13
CA GLN A 319 -6.61 -83.90 -68.01
C GLN A 319 -5.61 -83.21 -67.08
N LYS A 320 -5.38 -81.90 -67.28
CA LYS A 320 -4.55 -81.09 -66.36
C LYS A 320 -5.13 -81.06 -64.94
N ALA A 321 -6.44 -80.94 -64.78
CA ALA A 321 -7.08 -80.96 -63.46
C ALA A 321 -6.91 -82.30 -62.74
N ARG A 322 -6.88 -83.43 -63.46
CA ARG A 322 -6.56 -84.74 -62.86
C ARG A 322 -5.11 -84.83 -62.41
N GLU A 323 -4.17 -84.35 -63.22
CA GLU A 323 -2.74 -84.33 -62.86
C GLU A 323 -2.46 -83.36 -61.70
N GLU A 324 -3.06 -82.17 -61.72
CA GLU A 324 -2.99 -81.22 -60.62
C GLU A 324 -3.65 -81.76 -59.35
N TYR A 325 -4.77 -82.49 -59.47
CA TYR A 325 -5.41 -83.14 -58.32
C TYR A 325 -4.49 -84.19 -57.69
N GLN A 326 -3.82 -85.01 -58.51
CA GLN A 326 -2.83 -85.99 -58.01
C GLN A 326 -1.63 -85.31 -57.35
N ARG A 327 -1.12 -84.20 -57.94
CA ARG A 327 -0.04 -83.40 -57.33
C ARG A 327 -0.47 -82.75 -56.02
N LYS A 328 -1.66 -82.18 -55.96
CA LYS A 328 -2.23 -81.62 -54.73
C LYS A 328 -2.40 -82.70 -53.68
N LEU A 329 -2.89 -83.87 -54.05
CA LEU A 329 -3.04 -84.98 -53.10
C LEU A 329 -1.69 -85.42 -52.50
N ALA A 330 -0.62 -85.42 -53.30
CA ALA A 330 0.74 -85.71 -52.83
C ALA A 330 1.27 -84.62 -51.90
N ILE A 331 1.13 -83.34 -52.28
CA ILE A 331 1.52 -82.20 -51.44
C ILE A 331 0.71 -82.19 -50.13
N ASP A 332 -0.59 -82.46 -50.20
CA ASP A 332 -1.47 -82.54 -49.02
C ASP A 332 -1.11 -83.74 -48.13
N ALA A 333 -0.49 -84.79 -48.67
CA ALA A 333 -0.01 -85.93 -47.90
C ALA A 333 1.30 -85.58 -47.17
N GLU A 334 2.25 -84.92 -47.86
CA GLU A 334 3.49 -84.41 -47.27
C GLU A 334 3.20 -83.36 -46.19
N TYR A 335 2.31 -82.40 -46.48
CA TYR A 335 1.86 -81.40 -45.52
C TYR A 335 1.18 -82.03 -44.31
N ARG A 336 0.42 -83.12 -44.49
CA ARG A 336 -0.19 -83.86 -43.38
C ARG A 336 0.84 -84.57 -42.50
N SER A 337 1.92 -85.11 -43.08
CA SER A 337 3.03 -85.67 -42.27
C SER A 337 3.77 -84.58 -41.52
N GLU A 338 4.15 -83.48 -42.17
CA GLU A 338 4.84 -82.36 -41.52
C GLU A 338 4.00 -81.74 -40.40
N LEU A 339 2.70 -81.53 -40.65
CA LEU A 339 1.79 -81.00 -39.63
C LEU A 339 1.64 -81.95 -38.45
N LYS A 340 1.70 -83.27 -38.68
CA LYS A 340 1.66 -84.27 -37.61
C LYS A 340 2.94 -84.20 -36.76
N ASP A 341 4.10 -84.12 -37.40
CA ASP A 341 5.39 -84.01 -36.72
C ASP A 341 5.49 -82.68 -35.93
N ASP A 342 5.01 -81.58 -36.51
CA ASP A 342 4.92 -80.27 -35.85
C ASP A 342 3.94 -80.29 -34.67
N MET A 343 2.79 -80.96 -34.82
CA MET A 343 1.82 -81.13 -33.73
C MET A 343 2.41 -81.97 -32.59
N GLU A 344 3.16 -83.02 -32.91
CA GLU A 344 3.82 -83.89 -31.93
C GLU A 344 4.94 -83.14 -31.20
N ALA A 345 5.80 -82.41 -31.92
CA ALA A 345 6.82 -81.54 -31.33
C ALA A 345 6.21 -80.43 -30.45
N ARG A 346 5.12 -79.81 -30.90
CA ARG A 346 4.36 -78.85 -30.07
C ARG A 346 3.76 -79.52 -28.86
N TRP A 347 3.15 -80.70 -28.98
CA TRP A 347 2.60 -81.43 -27.83
C TRP A 347 3.68 -81.77 -26.80
N GLU A 348 4.87 -82.18 -27.25
CA GLU A 348 6.01 -82.43 -26.35
C GLU A 348 6.54 -81.14 -25.70
N ALA A 349 6.59 -80.03 -26.42
CA ALA A 349 6.96 -78.73 -25.85
C ALA A 349 5.89 -78.17 -24.89
N THR A 350 4.61 -78.41 -25.18
CA THR A 350 3.47 -77.97 -24.35
C THR A 350 3.21 -78.92 -23.17
N ARG A 351 3.81 -80.12 -23.19
CA ARG A 351 3.98 -80.98 -22.00
C ARG A 351 5.01 -80.32 -21.10
N ILE A 352 4.65 -79.15 -20.59
CA ILE A 352 5.39 -78.37 -19.61
C ILE A 352 5.62 -79.30 -18.43
N ASN A 353 6.89 -79.57 -18.18
CA ASN A 353 7.30 -80.35 -17.03
C ASN A 353 6.82 -79.57 -15.78
N PRO A 354 5.86 -80.08 -14.99
CA PRO A 354 5.28 -79.33 -13.86
C PRO A 354 6.36 -78.86 -12.88
N LEU A 355 7.48 -79.58 -12.81
CA LEU A 355 8.67 -79.21 -12.06
C LEU A 355 9.30 -77.88 -12.54
N LYS A 356 9.40 -77.64 -13.86
CA LYS A 356 9.95 -76.39 -14.40
C LYS A 356 9.07 -75.19 -14.04
N LYS A 357 7.75 -75.33 -14.09
CA LYS A 357 6.82 -74.27 -13.68
C LYS A 357 6.90 -73.95 -12.19
N ILE A 358 7.08 -74.98 -11.36
CA ILE A 358 7.30 -74.80 -9.90
C ILE A 358 8.63 -74.11 -9.64
N GLU A 359 9.69 -74.48 -10.38
CA GLU A 359 11.01 -73.89 -10.25
C GLU A 359 11.03 -72.43 -10.74
N GLU A 360 10.41 -72.12 -11.88
CA GLU A 360 10.19 -70.76 -12.37
C GLU A 360 9.39 -69.91 -11.36
N ALA A 361 8.35 -70.49 -10.75
CA ALA A 361 7.59 -69.81 -9.69
C ALA A 361 8.43 -69.60 -8.42
N ARG A 362 9.35 -70.51 -8.08
CA ARG A 362 10.27 -70.34 -6.95
C ARG A 362 11.28 -69.24 -7.23
N VAL A 363 11.90 -69.24 -8.40
CA VAL A 363 12.85 -68.20 -8.83
C VAL A 363 12.16 -66.83 -8.89
N ALA A 364 10.92 -66.77 -9.37
CA ALA A 364 10.13 -65.53 -9.36
C ALA A 364 9.84 -65.03 -7.93
N ARG A 365 9.54 -65.94 -6.99
CA ARG A 365 9.38 -65.57 -5.57
C ARG A 365 10.68 -65.08 -4.95
N GLU A 366 11.78 -65.79 -5.16
CA GLU A 366 13.11 -65.40 -4.68
C GLU A 366 13.51 -64.03 -5.23
N ALA A 367 13.31 -63.78 -6.53
CA ALA A 367 13.57 -62.47 -7.15
C ALA A 367 12.69 -61.35 -6.57
N ASN A 368 11.41 -61.65 -6.28
CA ASN A 368 10.50 -60.70 -5.64
C ASN A 368 10.91 -60.39 -4.19
N GLU A 369 11.33 -61.40 -3.43
CA GLU A 369 11.84 -61.25 -2.07
C GLU A 369 13.15 -60.43 -2.04
N GLU A 370 14.07 -60.70 -2.96
CA GLU A 370 15.31 -59.93 -3.14
C GLU A 370 15.02 -58.47 -3.50
N TYR A 371 14.04 -58.22 -4.37
CA TYR A 371 13.60 -56.88 -4.73
C TYR A 371 12.99 -56.12 -3.55
N LEU A 372 12.10 -56.75 -2.77
CA LEU A 372 11.55 -56.16 -1.55
C LEU A 372 12.64 -55.87 -0.52
N ALA A 373 13.58 -56.79 -0.33
CA ALA A 373 14.72 -56.59 0.57
C ALA A 373 15.62 -55.43 0.11
N LYS A 374 15.79 -55.25 -1.21
CA LYS A 374 16.52 -54.13 -1.78
C LYS A 374 15.82 -52.80 -1.50
N ILE A 375 14.50 -52.72 -1.69
CA ILE A 375 13.71 -51.52 -1.36
C ILE A 375 13.82 -51.22 0.13
N GLU A 376 13.74 -52.23 0.99
CA GLU A 376 13.83 -52.06 2.45
C GLU A 376 15.19 -51.48 2.87
N ARG A 377 16.30 -52.00 2.33
CA ARG A 377 17.64 -51.42 2.57
C ARG A 377 17.73 -49.97 2.13
N LEU A 378 17.23 -49.66 0.94
CA LEU A 378 17.22 -48.28 0.42
C LEU A 378 16.34 -47.37 1.28
N ARG A 379 15.19 -47.87 1.77
CA ARG A 379 14.32 -47.15 2.70
C ARG A 379 15.05 -46.81 4.00
N GLU A 380 15.75 -47.77 4.60
CA GLU A 380 16.56 -47.55 5.80
C GLU A 380 17.67 -46.52 5.56
N GLU A 381 18.38 -46.60 4.42
CA GLU A 381 19.39 -45.60 4.05
C GLU A 381 18.80 -44.20 3.94
N LYS A 382 17.62 -44.05 3.33
CA LYS A 382 16.91 -42.78 3.20
C LYS A 382 16.42 -42.25 4.55
N LEU A 383 15.90 -43.12 5.42
CA LEU A 383 15.54 -42.77 6.79
C LEU A 383 16.76 -42.29 7.60
N ASN A 384 17.89 -42.97 7.47
CA ASN A 384 19.13 -42.57 8.13
C ASN A 384 19.65 -41.23 7.60
N LYS A 385 19.51 -40.94 6.29
CA LYS A 385 19.80 -39.62 5.73
C LYS A 385 18.93 -38.52 6.35
N LEU A 386 17.64 -38.77 6.58
CA LEU A 386 16.75 -37.80 7.24
C LEU A 386 17.11 -37.59 8.71
N ARG A 387 17.43 -38.66 9.44
CA ARG A 387 17.92 -38.57 10.83
C ARG A 387 19.21 -37.77 10.92
N ALA A 388 20.16 -37.99 9.99
CA ALA A 388 21.41 -37.23 9.92
C ALA A 388 21.18 -35.74 9.63
N LYS A 389 20.12 -35.40 8.88
CA LYS A 389 19.70 -34.01 8.64
C LYS A 389 18.95 -33.38 9.83
N GLY A 390 18.68 -34.13 10.91
CA GLY A 390 17.98 -33.63 12.09
C GLY A 390 16.45 -33.57 11.93
N VAL A 391 15.87 -34.33 11.01
CA VAL A 391 14.41 -34.43 10.88
C VAL A 391 13.84 -35.20 12.08
N PRO A 392 12.88 -34.63 12.84
CA PRO A 392 12.28 -35.31 13.99
C PRO A 392 11.56 -36.61 13.61
N ASP A 393 11.67 -37.63 14.47
CA ASP A 393 11.09 -38.96 14.24
C ASP A 393 9.56 -38.94 14.01
N LYS A 394 8.85 -37.95 14.56
CA LYS A 394 7.40 -37.75 14.32
C LYS A 394 7.04 -37.60 12.84
N TYR A 395 7.97 -37.15 11.99
CA TYR A 395 7.77 -36.99 10.56
C TYR A 395 8.31 -38.15 9.72
N LEU A 396 8.95 -39.13 10.37
CA LEU A 396 9.49 -40.34 9.73
C LEU A 396 8.51 -41.51 9.77
N VAL A 397 7.48 -41.45 10.63
CA VAL A 397 6.49 -42.52 10.81
C VAL A 397 5.82 -42.91 9.49
N ASP A 398 5.45 -41.93 8.67
CA ASP A 398 4.80 -42.14 7.37
C ASP A 398 5.68 -42.99 6.43
N ILE A 399 7.01 -42.81 6.49
CA ILE A 399 7.98 -43.56 5.67
C ILE A 399 8.22 -44.96 6.26
N GLN A 400 8.26 -45.10 7.58
CA GLN A 400 8.46 -46.38 8.27
C GLN A 400 7.26 -47.32 8.12
N ALA A 401 6.05 -46.77 8.10
CA ALA A 401 4.81 -47.54 7.99
C ALA A 401 4.51 -48.02 6.55
N LEU A 402 5.25 -47.54 5.56
CA LEU A 402 5.03 -47.86 4.15
C LEU A 402 5.33 -49.35 3.88
N LYS A 403 4.35 -50.08 3.33
CA LYS A 403 4.51 -51.49 2.94
C LYS A 403 4.23 -51.65 1.45
N TRP A 404 5.05 -52.47 0.79
CA TRP A 404 4.95 -52.77 -0.64
C TRP A 404 4.48 -54.21 -0.82
N GLU A 405 3.44 -54.39 -1.64
CA GLU A 405 2.96 -55.69 -2.07
C GLU A 405 3.14 -55.79 -3.58
N ILE A 406 3.96 -56.74 -4.03
CA ILE A 406 4.13 -57.05 -5.45
C ILE A 406 2.95 -57.93 -5.84
N LYS A 407 2.11 -57.44 -6.77
CA LYS A 407 0.93 -58.15 -7.27
C LYS A 407 1.25 -59.24 -8.28
#